data_AF-A0A166WJ55-F1
#
_entry.id   AF-A0A166WJ55-F1
#
_cell.length_a   1.000
_cell.length_b   1.000
_cell.length_c   1.000
_cell.angle_alpha   90.00
_cell.angle_beta   90.00
_cell.angle_gamma   90.00
#
_symmetry.space_group_name_H-M   'P 1'
#
loop_
_entity.id
_entity.type
_entity.pdbx_description
1 polymer ?
#
loop_
_entity_poly.entity_id
_entity_poly.type
_entity_poly.pdbx_seq_one_letter_code
_entity_poly.pdbx_strand_id
1 'polypeptide(L)'
;MHRKSFYAELIKVLSELRKLEFPIAGSLMPDPKGGPEPVVSNTLSMASNELEVSSRSQAVSSSLTSTTHFVHDQFEILMETYRLPAVSLSRETAELETFALDSLGQHIHQFVGDGHNDGPYLLAHADLRCSNIIIDDELHIQAVIDWD
;
A
#
# COMPACT_ATOMS: atom_id res chain seq x y z
N MET A 1 -18.49 2.03 28.01
CA MET A 1 -19.00 1.01 27.08
C MET A 1 -18.63 1.31 25.62
N HIS A 2 -18.71 2.57 25.16
CA HIS A 2 -18.45 2.99 23.78
C HIS A 2 -17.12 2.50 23.17
N ARG A 3 -15.98 2.63 23.88
CA ARG A 3 -14.68 2.13 23.38
C ARG A 3 -14.68 0.64 23.00
N LYS A 4 -15.38 -0.20 23.76
CA LYS A 4 -15.46 -1.64 23.47
C LYS A 4 -16.28 -1.90 22.20
N SER A 5 -17.34 -1.12 21.97
CA SER A 5 -18.14 -1.18 20.74
C SER A 5 -17.30 -0.77 19.53
N PHE A 6 -16.60 0.37 19.62
CA PHE A 6 -15.72 0.85 18.57
C PHE A 6 -14.69 -0.21 18.13
N TYR A 7 -13.97 -0.82 19.07
CA TYR A 7 -13.00 -1.86 18.71
C TYR A 7 -13.66 -3.11 18.13
N ALA A 8 -14.86 -3.47 18.57
CA ALA A 8 -15.59 -4.60 18.00
C ALA A 8 -16.00 -4.32 16.54
N GLU A 9 -16.41 -3.09 16.23
CA GLU A 9 -16.74 -2.65 14.88
C GLU A 9 -15.49 -2.57 13.99
N LEU A 10 -14.38 -2.05 14.51
CA LEU A 10 -13.10 -2.03 13.79
C LEU A 10 -12.62 -3.45 13.46
N ILE A 11 -12.71 -4.38 14.42
CA ILE A 11 -12.40 -5.80 14.20
C ILE A 11 -13.31 -6.37 13.12
N LYS A 12 -14.60 -6.02 13.13
CA LYS A 12 -15.54 -6.45 12.09
C LYS A 12 -15.10 -5.95 10.71
N VAL A 13 -14.78 -4.67 10.55
CA VAL A 13 -14.26 -4.10 9.28
C VAL A 13 -13.02 -4.86 8.81
N LEU A 14 -12.02 -5.01 9.67
CA LEU A 14 -10.79 -5.75 9.34
C LEU A 14 -11.06 -7.21 8.99
N SER A 15 -12.04 -7.85 9.65
CA SER A 15 -12.42 -9.23 9.36
C SER A 15 -13.13 -9.39 8.02
N GLU A 16 -13.90 -8.39 7.57
CA GLU A 16 -14.52 -8.41 6.25
C GLU A 16 -13.46 -8.21 5.16
N LEU A 17 -12.52 -7.27 5.35
CA LEU A 17 -11.40 -7.08 4.42
C LEU A 17 -10.53 -8.33 4.28
N ARG A 18 -10.28 -9.03 5.40
CA ARG A 18 -9.50 -10.27 5.43
C ARG A 18 -10.12 -11.40 4.59
N LYS A 19 -11.43 -11.36 4.29
CA LYS A 19 -12.08 -12.38 3.45
C LYS A 19 -11.90 -12.11 1.96
N LEU A 20 -11.42 -10.92 1.59
CA LEU A 20 -11.27 -10.51 0.20
C LEU A 20 -9.86 -10.90 -0.28
N GLU A 21 -9.80 -12.03 -0.97
CA GLU A 21 -8.59 -12.63 -1.50
C GLU A 21 -8.50 -12.46 -3.01
N PHE A 22 -7.30 -12.14 -3.50
CA PHE A 22 -7.01 -11.90 -4.91
C PHE A 22 -5.81 -12.74 -5.36
N PRO A 23 -5.80 -13.18 -6.64
CA PRO A 23 -4.73 -14.02 -7.17
C PRO A 23 -3.45 -13.23 -7.50
N ILE A 24 -3.55 -11.90 -7.61
CA ILE A 24 -2.45 -11.00 -7.97
C ILE A 24 -2.41 -9.82 -7.02
N ALA A 25 -1.21 -9.30 -6.77
CA ALA A 25 -1.03 -8.05 -6.03
C ALA A 25 -1.30 -6.85 -6.94
N GLY A 26 -1.90 -5.81 -6.39
CA GLY A 26 -2.20 -4.58 -7.12
C GLY A 26 -3.36 -3.79 -6.51
N SER A 27 -3.82 -2.77 -7.25
CA SER A 27 -4.93 -1.91 -6.82
C SER A 27 -6.26 -2.40 -7.38
N LEU A 28 -7.30 -2.35 -6.55
CA LEU A 28 -8.65 -2.71 -6.95
C LEU A 28 -9.27 -1.56 -7.75
N MET A 29 -9.68 -1.83 -8.99
CA MET A 29 -10.17 -0.84 -9.93
C MET A 29 -11.55 -1.22 -10.48
N PRO A 30 -12.39 -0.25 -10.88
CA PRO A 30 -13.58 -0.55 -11.67
C PRO A 30 -13.19 -1.32 -12.95
N ASP A 31 -14.04 -2.26 -13.38
CA ASP A 31 -13.81 -2.96 -14.65
C ASP A 31 -13.79 -1.93 -15.80
N PRO A 32 -12.70 -1.83 -16.59
CA PRO A 32 -12.62 -0.91 -17.72
C PRO A 32 -13.68 -1.20 -18.80
N LYS A 33 -14.28 -2.39 -18.81
CA LYS A 33 -15.38 -2.77 -19.70
C LYS A 33 -16.76 -2.41 -19.14
N GLY A 34 -16.84 -1.81 -17.95
CA GLY A 34 -18.09 -1.43 -17.28
C GLY A 34 -18.83 -2.61 -16.65
N GLY A 35 -18.16 -3.73 -16.41
CA GLY A 35 -18.70 -4.84 -15.64
C GLY A 35 -18.97 -4.45 -14.17
N PRO A 36 -19.84 -5.21 -13.48
CA PRO A 36 -20.21 -4.93 -12.10
C PRO A 36 -19.12 -5.33 -11.09
N GLU A 37 -18.21 -6.21 -11.48
CA GLU A 37 -17.14 -6.73 -10.62
C GLU A 37 -15.87 -5.89 -10.79
N PRO A 38 -15.20 -5.49 -9.71
CA PRO A 38 -13.92 -4.81 -9.81
C PRO A 38 -12.82 -5.77 -10.30
N VAL A 39 -11.78 -5.20 -10.90
CA VAL A 39 -10.60 -5.92 -11.39
C VAL A 39 -9.36 -5.45 -10.63
N VAL A 40 -8.41 -6.35 -10.40
CA VAL A 40 -7.10 -5.94 -9.87
C VAL A 40 -6.24 -5.47 -11.03
N SER A 41 -5.78 -4.22 -10.95
CA SER A 41 -4.84 -3.60 -11.89
C SER A 41 -3.46 -3.46 -11.24
N ASN A 42 -2.54 -2.79 -11.91
CA ASN A 42 -1.24 -2.46 -11.33
C ASN A 42 -1.40 -1.71 -10.00
N THR A 43 -0.39 -1.82 -9.15
CA THR A 43 -0.29 -1.01 -7.94
C THR A 43 -0.27 0.47 -8.32
N LEU A 44 -1.24 1.22 -7.81
CA LEU A 44 -1.27 2.67 -7.87
C LEU A 44 -0.72 3.19 -6.55
N SER A 45 0.16 4.18 -6.63
CA SER A 45 0.61 4.93 -5.46
C SER A 45 0.95 6.35 -5.86
N MET A 46 0.83 7.29 -4.92
CA MET A 46 1.25 8.68 -5.17
C MET A 46 2.73 8.75 -5.57
N ALA A 47 3.59 7.97 -4.92
CA ALA A 47 5.02 7.92 -5.23
C ALA A 47 5.27 7.43 -6.68
N SER A 48 4.58 6.38 -7.12
CA SER A 48 4.65 5.90 -8.51
C SER A 48 4.21 6.97 -9.51
N ASN A 49 3.12 7.67 -9.21
CA ASN A 49 2.60 8.74 -10.08
C ASN A 49 3.58 9.93 -10.16
N GLU A 50 4.15 10.36 -9.04
CA GLU A 50 5.14 11.44 -8.98
C GLU A 50 6.42 11.09 -9.75
N LEU A 51 6.85 9.83 -9.66
CA LEU A 51 7.99 9.32 -10.42
C LEU A 51 7.72 9.30 -11.92
N GLU A 52 6.54 8.86 -12.37
CA GLU A 52 6.20 8.89 -13.79
C GLU A 52 6.23 10.31 -14.36
N VAL A 53 5.68 11.27 -13.61
CA VAL A 53 5.68 12.71 -13.97
C VAL A 53 7.11 13.27 -14.02
N SER A 54 7.95 12.91 -13.05
CA SER A 54 9.30 13.46 -12.90
C SER A 54 10.32 12.84 -13.87
N SER A 55 10.22 11.53 -14.08
CA SER A 55 11.21 10.73 -14.82
C SER A 55 10.90 10.59 -16.31
N ARG A 56 9.74 11.06 -16.79
CA ARG A 56 9.23 10.91 -18.17
C ARG A 56 9.32 9.47 -18.71
N SER A 57 9.32 8.50 -17.81
CA SER A 57 9.50 7.09 -18.10
C SER A 57 8.32 6.35 -17.51
N GLN A 58 7.66 5.56 -18.34
CA GLN A 58 6.47 4.81 -17.96
C GLN A 58 6.91 3.69 -17.01
N ALA A 59 6.33 3.62 -15.82
CA ALA A 59 6.55 2.49 -14.93
C ALA A 59 6.12 1.21 -15.67
N VAL A 60 7.03 0.23 -15.76
CA VAL A 60 6.76 -1.02 -16.48
C VAL A 60 5.73 -1.81 -15.67
N SER A 61 4.49 -1.79 -16.16
CA SER A 61 3.40 -2.63 -15.69
C SER A 61 3.80 -4.10 -15.80
N SER A 62 3.97 -4.76 -14.67
CA SER A 62 4.06 -6.20 -14.61
C SER A 62 3.01 -6.72 -13.66
N SER A 63 2.35 -7.81 -14.03
CA SER A 63 1.43 -8.51 -13.13
C SER A 63 2.26 -9.09 -11.98
N LEU A 64 2.07 -8.56 -10.78
CA LEU A 64 2.82 -8.94 -9.58
C LEU A 64 2.14 -10.18 -8.96
N THR A 65 2.36 -11.33 -9.58
CA THR A 65 1.88 -12.63 -9.06
C THR A 65 2.74 -13.16 -7.90
N SER A 66 3.97 -12.63 -7.76
CA SER A 66 4.95 -13.03 -6.75
C SER A 66 5.12 -11.96 -5.68
N THR A 67 5.03 -12.34 -4.40
CA THR A 67 5.26 -11.46 -3.25
C THR A 67 6.66 -10.86 -3.31
N THR A 68 7.67 -11.65 -3.69
CA THR A 68 9.05 -11.18 -3.91
C THR A 68 9.09 -10.09 -4.94
N HIS A 69 8.43 -10.29 -6.09
CA HIS A 69 8.42 -9.28 -7.15
C HIS A 69 7.70 -8.01 -6.70
N PHE A 70 6.57 -8.14 -6.01
CA PHE A 70 5.83 -6.99 -5.45
C PHE A 70 6.69 -6.18 -4.48
N VAL A 71 7.34 -6.83 -3.52
CA VAL A 71 8.16 -6.16 -2.52
C VAL A 71 9.38 -5.48 -3.16
N HIS A 72 10.01 -6.13 -4.15
CA HIS A 72 11.09 -5.49 -4.90
C HIS A 72 10.62 -4.27 -5.69
N ASP A 73 9.47 -4.36 -6.38
CA ASP A 73 8.89 -3.23 -7.11
C ASP A 73 8.61 -2.03 -6.19
N GLN A 74 8.01 -2.27 -5.01
CA GLN A 74 7.78 -1.23 -4.01
C GLN A 74 9.09 -0.63 -3.47
N PHE A 75 10.12 -1.45 -3.29
CA PHE A 75 11.43 -0.97 -2.85
C PHE A 75 12.14 -0.12 -3.92
N GLU A 76 12.02 -0.48 -5.20
CA GLU A 76 12.53 0.32 -6.31
C GLU A 76 11.82 1.67 -6.39
N ILE A 77 10.49 1.71 -6.29
CA ILE A 77 9.71 2.95 -6.20
C ILE A 77 10.21 3.83 -5.05
N LEU A 78 10.41 3.23 -3.88
CA LEU A 78 10.94 3.95 -2.72
C LEU A 78 12.33 4.53 -3.03
N MET A 79 13.27 3.72 -3.50
CA MET A 79 14.62 4.14 -3.83
C MET A 79 14.63 5.29 -4.85
N GLU A 80 13.83 5.20 -5.92
CA GLU A 80 13.73 6.24 -6.94
C GLU A 80 13.11 7.53 -6.38
N THR A 81 12.13 7.42 -5.47
CA THR A 81 11.53 8.59 -4.82
C THR A 81 12.59 9.40 -4.05
N TYR A 82 13.48 8.72 -3.31
CA TYR A 82 14.57 9.38 -2.59
C TYR A 82 15.69 9.90 -3.49
N ARG A 83 15.74 9.49 -4.77
CA ARG A 83 16.65 10.09 -5.76
C ARG A 83 16.12 11.41 -6.32
N LEU A 84 14.83 11.71 -6.16
CA LEU A 84 14.26 12.97 -6.63
C LEU A 84 14.80 14.16 -5.81
N PRO A 85 14.97 15.34 -6.42
CA PRO A 85 15.39 16.54 -5.70
C PRO A 85 14.37 16.92 -4.62
N ALA A 86 14.78 16.84 -3.34
CA ALA A 86 13.97 17.29 -2.23
C ALA A 86 14.20 18.78 -1.92
N VAL A 87 13.13 19.57 -1.84
CA VAL A 87 13.21 20.96 -1.42
C VAL A 87 13.49 21.00 0.09
N SER A 88 14.52 21.74 0.50
CA SER A 88 14.84 22.00 1.91
C SER A 88 15.16 20.77 2.79
N LEU A 89 15.70 19.69 2.20
CA LEU A 89 16.16 18.53 2.97
C LEU A 89 17.46 18.85 3.71
N SER A 90 17.49 18.61 5.02
CA SER A 90 18.72 18.76 5.81
C SER A 90 19.70 17.63 5.51
N ARG A 91 21.00 17.90 5.65
CA ARG A 91 22.03 16.88 5.46
C ARG A 91 21.86 15.69 6.41
N GLU A 92 21.54 15.95 7.67
CA GLU A 92 21.34 14.92 8.69
C GLU A 92 20.17 13.99 8.31
N THR A 93 19.07 14.58 7.85
CA THR A 93 17.90 13.82 7.37
C THR A 93 18.27 12.97 6.16
N ALA A 94 18.98 13.54 5.18
CA ALA A 94 19.41 12.81 3.99
C ALA A 94 20.33 11.62 4.32
N GLU A 95 21.28 11.80 5.24
CA GLU A 95 22.18 10.73 5.69
C GLU A 95 21.41 9.60 6.40
N LEU A 96 20.45 9.95 7.27
CA LEU A 96 19.62 8.99 7.98
C LEU A 96 18.70 8.19 7.05
N GLU A 97 18.03 8.87 6.11
CA GLU A 97 17.14 8.25 5.12
C GLU A 97 17.92 7.32 4.19
N THR A 98 19.10 7.76 3.71
CA THR A 98 19.98 6.92 2.90
C THR A 98 20.43 5.67 3.65
N PHE A 99 20.81 5.82 4.93
CA PHE A 99 21.16 4.68 5.79
C PHE A 99 19.98 3.73 5.98
N ALA A 100 18.78 4.25 6.22
CA ALA A 100 17.57 3.45 6.40
C ALA A 100 17.22 2.66 5.12
N LEU A 101 17.35 3.27 3.95
CA LEU A 101 17.13 2.61 2.66
C LEU A 101 18.14 1.50 2.40
N ASP A 102 19.44 1.76 2.61
CA ASP A 102 20.49 0.75 2.42
C ASP A 102 20.28 -0.43 3.39
N SER A 103 19.99 -0.14 4.66
CA SER A 103 19.67 -1.15 5.66
C SER A 103 18.44 -1.97 5.27
N LEU A 104 17.37 -1.33 4.76
CA LEU A 104 16.18 -2.04 4.32
C LEU A 104 16.47 -2.96 3.14
N GLY A 105 17.21 -2.49 2.13
CA GLY A 105 17.60 -3.29 0.97
C GLY A 105 18.39 -4.54 1.34
N GLN A 106 19.29 -4.44 2.32
CA GLN A 106 20.04 -5.59 2.83
C GLN A 106 19.16 -6.63 3.53
N HIS A 107 18.03 -6.23 4.12
CA HIS A 107 17.17 -7.10 4.91
C HIS A 107 15.85 -7.48 4.20
N ILE A 108 15.60 -6.95 3.00
CA ILE A 108 14.29 -7.07 2.34
C ILE A 108 13.85 -8.53 2.12
N HIS A 109 14.81 -9.39 1.79
CA HIS A 109 14.62 -10.83 1.59
C HIS A 109 14.15 -11.56 2.85
N GLN A 110 14.40 -11.01 4.05
CA GLN A 110 13.95 -11.62 5.32
C GLN A 110 12.46 -11.43 5.55
N PHE A 111 11.85 -10.42 4.92
CA PHE A 111 10.42 -10.15 5.02
C PHE A 111 9.59 -10.95 4.01
N VAL A 112 10.23 -11.43 2.93
CA VAL A 112 9.58 -12.27 1.93
C VAL A 112 9.94 -13.73 2.21
N GLY A 113 9.14 -14.40 3.03
CA GLY A 113 9.35 -15.80 3.33
C GLY A 113 9.12 -16.70 2.12
N ASP A 114 10.02 -17.67 1.88
CA ASP A 114 9.96 -18.63 0.76
C ASP A 114 8.62 -19.39 0.65
N GLY A 115 7.85 -19.48 1.74
CA GLY A 115 6.59 -20.23 1.80
C GLY A 115 5.32 -19.49 1.40
N HIS A 116 5.36 -18.18 1.12
CA HIS A 116 4.17 -17.35 0.81
C HIS A 116 4.37 -16.47 -0.43
N ASN A 117 5.19 -16.93 -1.37
CA ASN A 117 5.46 -16.16 -2.58
C ASN A 117 4.28 -16.15 -3.56
N ASP A 118 3.41 -17.17 -3.51
CA ASP A 118 2.34 -17.39 -4.49
C ASP A 118 0.94 -17.32 -3.83
N GLY A 119 0.56 -16.12 -3.35
CA GLY A 119 -0.82 -15.79 -2.94
C GLY A 119 -1.44 -16.60 -1.79
N PRO A 120 -2.70 -16.30 -1.41
CA PRO A 120 -3.54 -15.20 -1.91
C PRO A 120 -3.16 -13.83 -1.33
N TYR A 121 -3.40 -12.77 -2.10
CA TYR A 121 -3.22 -11.39 -1.67
C TYR A 121 -4.52 -10.86 -1.07
N LEU A 122 -4.41 -10.11 0.03
CA LEU A 122 -5.58 -9.65 0.80
C LEU A 122 -5.87 -8.18 0.50
N LEU A 123 -7.15 -7.80 0.45
CA LEU A 123 -7.49 -6.38 0.44
C LEU A 123 -7.06 -5.74 1.77
N ALA A 124 -6.26 -4.69 1.66
CA ALA A 124 -5.85 -3.90 2.80
C ALA A 124 -6.09 -2.42 2.49
N HIS A 125 -6.42 -1.67 3.54
CA HIS A 125 -6.41 -0.23 3.48
C HIS A 125 -4.98 0.24 3.74
N ALA A 126 -4.32 0.81 2.72
CA ALA A 126 -2.90 1.17 2.77
C ALA A 126 -2.60 2.19 3.89
N ASP A 127 -3.54 3.10 4.17
CA ASP A 127 -3.39 4.16 5.16
C ASP A 127 -4.43 4.13 6.29
N LEU A 128 -4.66 2.98 6.93
CA LEU A 128 -5.71 2.88 7.94
C LEU A 128 -5.29 3.59 9.25
N ARG A 129 -5.70 4.85 9.39
CA ARG A 129 -5.42 5.70 10.55
C ARG A 129 -6.71 6.25 11.15
N CYS A 130 -6.67 6.71 12.40
CA CYS A 130 -7.86 7.28 13.06
C CYS A 130 -8.45 8.47 12.29
N SER A 131 -7.63 9.22 11.54
CA SER A 131 -8.08 10.32 10.68
C SER A 131 -8.99 9.86 9.53
N ASN A 132 -8.88 8.60 9.13
CA ASN A 132 -9.57 8.03 7.97
C ASN A 132 -10.81 7.21 8.40
N ILE A 133 -11.18 7.24 9.69
CA ILE A 133 -12.35 6.56 10.24
C ILE A 133 -13.33 7.61 10.73
N ILE A 134 -14.49 7.70 10.09
CA ILE A 134 -15.58 8.59 10.48
C ILE A 134 -16.44 7.87 11.51
N ILE A 135 -16.71 8.56 12.62
CA ILE A 135 -17.54 8.07 13.71
C ILE A 135 -18.65 9.06 14.06
N ASP A 136 -19.71 8.58 14.70
CA ASP A 136 -20.74 9.43 15.31
C ASP A 136 -20.41 9.80 16.77
N ASP A 137 -21.33 10.52 17.42
CA ASP A 137 -21.22 10.99 18.80
C ASP A 137 -21.12 9.83 19.83
N GLU A 138 -21.57 8.63 19.45
CA GLU A 138 -21.54 7.41 20.26
C GLU A 138 -20.31 6.51 19.99
N LEU A 139 -19.40 6.95 19.10
CA LEU A 139 -18.22 6.21 18.62
C LEU A 139 -18.54 4.99 17.74
N HIS A 140 -19.67 4.97 17.05
CA HIS A 140 -19.93 3.97 16.02
C HIS A 140 -19.26 4.36 14.69
N ILE A 141 -18.68 3.38 14.00
CA ILE A 141 -18.02 3.59 12.71
C ILE A 141 -19.09 3.80 11.64
N GLN A 142 -19.08 4.98 11.02
CA GLN A 142 -20.00 5.36 9.95
C GLN A 142 -19.36 5.17 8.57
N ALA A 143 -18.05 5.40 8.45
CA ALA A 143 -17.32 5.18 7.21
C ALA A 143 -15.81 5.02 7.43
N VAL A 144 -15.16 4.37 6.47
CA VAL A 144 -13.70 4.41 6.29
C VAL A 144 -13.46 5.05 4.93
N ILE A 145 -12.60 6.07 4.89
CA ILE A 145 -12.32 6.90 3.71
C ILE A 145 -10.85 6.82 3.33
N ASP A 146 -10.46 7.46 2.22
CA ASP A 146 -9.06 7.57 1.79
C ASP A 146 -8.43 6.20 1.47
N TRP A 147 -9.07 5.50 0.53
CA TRP A 147 -8.70 4.15 0.06
C TRP A 147 -7.65 4.16 -1.06
N ASP A 148 -7.06 5.32 -1.34
CA ASP A 148 -6.11 5.53 -2.44
C ASP A 148 -4.72 4.95 -2.15
#